data_AF-A0A662T4W9-F1
#
_entry.id   AF-A0A662T4W9-F1
#
_cell.length_a   1.000
_cell.length_b   1.000
_cell.length_c   1.000
_cell.angle_alpha   90.00
_cell.angle_beta   90.00
_cell.angle_gamma   90.00
#
_symmetry.space_group_name_H-M   'P 1'
#
loop_
_entity.id
_entity.type
_entity.pdbx_description
1 polymer ?
#
loop_
_entity_poly.entity_id
_entity_poly.type
_entity_poly.pdbx_seq_one_letter_code
_entity_poly.pdbx_strand_id
1 'polypeptide(L)'
;MEYKPEKFPGLVFRLKKPKTVSLIFSTGKLVCTGARSEEDSHKAVRIVVRTLRRELRLKLPSKFEVKIQNIVVSGHFGKDIDIPRLAATLPKTIYEPEQFPEAIHRMQEPKVVFLIFSERGKLRMYRGKKDRGR
;
A
#
# COMPACT_ATOMS: atom_id res chain seq x y z
N MET A 1 9.12 -13.33 15.49
CA MET A 1 9.87 -12.50 14.54
C MET A 1 10.68 -13.44 13.67
N GLU A 2 11.00 -13.07 12.43
CA GLU A 2 11.87 -13.88 11.56
C GLU A 2 12.95 -12.99 10.97
N TYR A 3 14.21 -13.42 11.04
CA TYR A 3 15.37 -12.75 10.46
C TYR A 3 16.26 -13.79 9.78
N LYS A 4 16.44 -13.66 8.47
CA LYS A 4 17.29 -14.52 7.63
C LYS A 4 18.01 -13.62 6.62
N PRO A 5 19.11 -12.96 7.01
CA PRO A 5 19.75 -11.92 6.19
C PRO A 5 20.19 -12.41 4.81
N GLU A 6 20.57 -13.68 4.70
CA GLU A 6 20.91 -14.33 3.42
C GLU A 6 19.72 -14.41 2.45
N LYS A 7 18.48 -14.41 2.96
CA LYS A 7 17.25 -14.45 2.17
C LYS A 7 16.54 -13.09 2.07
N PHE A 8 16.63 -12.27 3.12
CA PHE A 8 16.00 -10.95 3.16
C PHE A 8 16.70 -10.03 4.17
N PRO A 9 17.07 -8.79 3.79
CA PRO A 9 17.90 -7.89 4.62
C PRO A 9 17.15 -7.22 5.79
N GLY A 10 15.88 -7.54 6.02
CA GLY A 10 15.06 -6.92 7.06
C GLY A 10 14.53 -7.91 8.09
N LEU A 11 14.34 -7.43 9.32
CA LEU A 11 13.60 -8.15 10.35
C LEU A 11 12.10 -8.07 10.05
N VAL A 12 11.43 -9.22 10.04
CA VAL A 12 9.97 -9.30 9.82
C VAL A 12 9.24 -9.36 11.17
N PHE A 13 8.44 -8.33 11.44
CA PHE A 13 7.57 -8.23 12.60
C PHE A 13 6.11 -8.35 12.16
N ARG A 14 5.37 -9.32 12.70
CA ARG A 14 3.95 -9.54 12.38
C ARG A 14 3.08 -9.23 13.60
N LEU A 15 2.09 -8.36 13.41
CA LEU A 15 1.07 -8.07 14.42
C LEU A 15 -0.25 -8.75 14.03
N LYS A 16 -0.94 -9.30 15.03
CA LYS A 16 -2.30 -9.86 14.85
C LYS A 16 -3.37 -8.77 14.88
N LYS A 17 -3.20 -7.74 15.71
CA LYS A 17 -4.15 -6.62 15.88
C LYS A 17 -3.40 -5.30 16.08
N PRO A 18 -3.48 -4.34 15.13
CA PRO A 18 -4.02 -4.50 13.77
C PRO A 18 -3.24 -5.59 13.00
N LYS A 19 -3.89 -6.24 12.03
CA LYS A 19 -3.24 -7.29 11.23
C LYS A 19 -2.26 -6.66 10.24
N THR A 20 -1.00 -6.54 10.63
CA THR A 20 0.03 -5.84 9.85
C THR A 20 1.35 -6.59 9.82
N VAL A 21 2.17 -6.28 8.82
CA VAL A 21 3.57 -6.71 8.74
C VAL A 21 4.44 -5.46 8.72
N SER A 22 5.43 -5.42 9.61
CA SER A 22 6.47 -4.39 9.61
C SER A 22 7.82 -5.01 9.24
N LEU A 23 8.50 -4.38 8.28
CA LEU A 23 9.85 -4.70 7.87
C LEU A 23 10.78 -3.66 8.49
N ILE A 24 11.76 -4.10 9.27
CA ILE A 24 12.71 -3.24 9.97
C ILE A 24 14.08 -3.50 9.39
N PHE A 25 14.72 -2.47 8.83
CA PHE A 25 16.03 -2.56 8.20
C PHE A 25 17.14 -2.06 9.14
N SER A 26 18.37 -2.52 8.93
CA SER A 26 19.55 -2.08 9.70
C SER A 26 19.78 -0.57 9.66
N THR A 27 19.30 0.10 8.62
CA THR A 27 19.33 1.56 8.45
C THR A 27 18.39 2.31 9.40
N GLY A 28 17.58 1.61 10.18
CA GLY A 28 16.52 2.20 11.03
C GLY A 28 15.22 2.49 10.28
N LYS A 29 15.16 2.26 8.96
CA LYS A 29 13.91 2.37 8.18
C LYS A 29 12.92 1.29 8.63
N LEU A 30 11.68 1.69 8.87
CA LEU A 30 10.55 0.81 9.15
C LEU A 30 9.49 0.96 8.06
N VAL A 31 9.10 -0.15 7.44
CA VAL A 31 8.01 -0.19 6.45
C VAL A 31 6.86 -1.02 7.02
N CYS A 32 5.68 -0.42 7.17
CA CYS A 32 4.48 -1.10 7.65
C CYS A 32 3.48 -1.32 6.49
N THR A 33 2.99 -2.55 6.34
CA THR A 33 2.00 -2.93 5.32
C THR A 33 0.84 -3.74 5.93
N GLY A 34 -0.29 -3.79 5.21
CA GLY A 34 -1.48 -4.56 5.61
C GLY A 34 -2.47 -3.82 6.52
N ALA A 35 -2.14 -2.60 6.96
CA ALA A 35 -3.08 -1.76 7.71
C ALA A 35 -4.29 -1.38 6.84
N ARG A 36 -5.48 -1.34 7.46
CA ARG A 36 -6.74 -0.99 6.77
C ARG A 36 -7.13 0.48 6.90
N SER A 37 -6.45 1.21 7.77
CA SER A 37 -6.61 2.64 7.96
C SER A 37 -5.27 3.27 8.30
N GLU A 38 -5.17 4.59 8.12
CA GLU A 38 -4.01 5.36 8.56
C GLU A 38 -3.81 5.21 10.08
N GLU A 39 -4.89 5.28 10.87
CA GLU A 39 -4.84 5.09 12.32
C GLU A 39 -4.25 3.72 12.72
N ASP A 40 -4.66 2.64 12.03
CA ASP A 40 -4.10 1.30 12.24
C ASP A 40 -2.60 1.27 11.92
N SER A 41 -2.17 1.98 10.88
CA SER A 41 -0.75 2.07 10.55
C SER A 41 0.04 2.76 11.67
N HIS A 42 -0.48 3.85 12.25
CA HIS A 42 0.15 4.53 13.39
C HIS A 42 0.13 3.66 14.65
N LYS A 43 -0.95 2.92 14.92
CA LYS A 43 -1.02 1.97 16.03
C LYS A 43 0.02 0.87 15.87
N ALA A 44 0.12 0.26 14.69
CA ALA A 44 1.09 -0.79 14.39
C ALA A 44 2.53 -0.33 14.60
N VAL A 45 2.91 0.82 14.02
CA VAL A 45 4.25 1.39 14.16
C VAL A 45 4.57 1.68 15.63
N ARG A 46 3.63 2.26 16.39
CA ARG A 46 3.82 2.50 17.83
C ARG A 46 4.06 1.22 18.61
N ILE A 47 3.32 0.15 18.34
CA ILE A 47 3.51 -1.15 19.01
C ILE A 47 4.91 -1.70 18.71
N VAL A 48 5.33 -1.67 17.45
CA VAL A 48 6.65 -2.15 17.03
C VAL A 48 7.76 -1.34 17.69
N VAL A 49 7.73 -0.01 17.61
CA VAL A 49 8.72 0.89 18.21
C VAL A 49 8.82 0.68 19.73
N ARG A 50 7.68 0.56 20.43
CA ARG A 50 7.66 0.28 21.87
C ARG A 50 8.28 -1.08 22.21
N THR A 51 7.98 -2.09 21.40
CA THR A 51 8.55 -3.44 21.58
C THR A 51 10.06 -3.39 21.41
N LEU A 52 10.55 -2.80 20.32
CA LEU A 52 12.00 -2.68 20.06
C LEU A 52 12.71 -1.89 21.17
N ARG A 53 12.12 -0.77 21.64
CA ARG A 53 12.68 0.02 22.75
C ARG A 53 12.84 -0.82 24.01
N ARG A 54 11.84 -1.64 24.36
CA ARG A 54 11.84 -2.45 25.57
C ARG A 54 12.80 -3.64 25.46
N GLU A 55 12.70 -4.43 24.40
CA GLU A 55 13.47 -5.67 24.26
C GLU A 55 14.96 -5.39 23.99
N LEU A 56 15.29 -4.35 23.23
CA LEU A 56 16.67 -4.04 22.84
C LEU A 56 17.32 -2.93 23.66
N ARG A 57 16.59 -2.35 24.63
CA ARG A 57 17.04 -1.21 25.46
C ARG A 57 17.61 -0.04 24.63
N LEU A 58 17.10 0.14 23.41
CA LEU A 58 17.56 1.17 22.47
C LEU A 58 17.01 2.55 22.86
N LYS A 59 17.89 3.56 22.81
CA LYS A 59 17.50 4.98 22.88
C LYS A 59 16.88 5.40 21.53
N LEU A 60 15.62 5.03 21.30
CA LEU A 60 14.86 5.46 20.13
C LEU A 60 14.27 6.87 20.34
N PRO A 61 14.15 7.70 19.27
CA PRO A 61 13.57 9.03 19.37
C PRO A 61 12.15 9.01 19.96
N SER A 62 11.78 10.08 20.66
CA SER A 62 10.47 10.23 21.30
C SER A 62 9.33 10.25 20.28
N LYS A 63 9.59 10.80 19.10
CA LYS A 63 8.66 10.88 17.96
C LYS A 63 9.19 10.03 16.81
N PHE A 64 8.33 9.17 16.27
CA PHE A 64 8.58 8.45 15.03
C PHE A 64 7.69 9.04 13.94
N GLU A 65 8.28 9.66 12.93
CA GLU A 65 7.52 10.23 11.81
C GLU A 65 6.99 9.11 10.93
N VAL A 66 5.67 9.08 10.72
CA VAL A 66 5.01 8.10 9.87
C VAL A 66 4.57 8.82 8.60
N LYS A 67 5.07 8.37 7.44
CA LYS A 67 4.71 8.89 6.13
C LYS A 67 3.96 7.81 5.34
N ILE A 68 2.75 8.12 4.91
CA ILE A 68 1.98 7.24 4.02
C ILE A 68 2.61 7.24 2.62
N GLN A 69 3.14 6.09 2.22
CA GLN A 69 3.84 5.92 0.94
C GLN A 69 2.88 5.56 -0.21
N ASN A 70 1.89 4.72 0.08
CA ASN A 70 0.92 4.23 -0.91
C ASN A 70 -0.40 3.90 -0.23
N ILE A 71 -1.49 4.03 -0.96
CA ILE A 71 -2.82 3.59 -0.57
C ILE A 71 -3.40 2.77 -1.72
N VAL A 72 -3.86 1.57 -1.39
CA VAL A 72 -4.63 0.71 -2.31
C VAL A 72 -6.08 0.71 -1.83
N VAL A 73 -6.98 1.13 -2.71
CA VAL A 73 -8.43 1.12 -2.45
C VAL A 73 -9.07 0.11 -3.40
N SER A 74 -10.05 -0.64 -2.92
CA SER A 74 -10.89 -1.51 -3.75
C SER A 74 -12.36 -1.13 -3.56
N GLY A 75 -13.11 -1.11 -4.65
CA GLY A 75 -14.55 -0.80 -4.66
C GLY A 75 -15.28 -1.64 -5.71
N HIS A 76 -16.61 -1.52 -5.73
CA HIS A 76 -17.47 -2.12 -6.75
C HIS A 76 -18.50 -1.09 -7.21
N PHE A 77 -18.75 -1.03 -8.51
CA PHE A 77 -19.77 -0.15 -9.10
C PHE A 77 -21.20 -0.69 -8.95
N GLY A 78 -21.36 -1.94 -8.49
CA GLY A 78 -22.67 -2.57 -8.27
C GLY A 78 -23.38 -3.00 -9.56
N LYS A 79 -22.72 -2.86 -10.71
CA LYS A 79 -23.17 -3.30 -12.03
C LYS A 79 -21.96 -3.62 -12.90
N ASP A 80 -22.18 -4.40 -13.94
CA ASP A 80 -21.13 -4.67 -14.92
C ASP A 80 -20.80 -3.40 -15.71
N ILE A 81 -19.53 -3.30 -16.11
CA ILE A 81 -19.02 -2.19 -16.91
C ILE A 81 -18.62 -2.72 -18.27
N ASP A 82 -19.12 -2.06 -19.31
CA ASP A 82 -18.67 -2.22 -20.68
C ASP A 82 -17.25 -1.63 -20.82
N ILE A 83 -16.25 -2.50 -20.61
CA ILE A 83 -14.84 -2.12 -20.64
C ILE A 83 -14.40 -1.62 -22.02
N PRO A 84 -14.75 -2.28 -23.15
CA PRO A 84 -14.44 -1.76 -24.49
C PRO A 84 -14.95 -0.33 -24.69
N ARG A 85 -16.22 -0.06 -24.35
CA ARG A 85 -16.80 1.27 -24.48
C ARG A 85 -16.10 2.28 -23.55
N LEU A 86 -15.80 1.88 -22.31
CA LEU A 86 -15.08 2.73 -21.37
C LEU A 86 -13.69 3.11 -21.90
N ALA A 87 -12.95 2.14 -22.43
CA ALA A 87 -11.61 2.35 -22.98
C ALA A 87 -11.63 3.27 -24.21
N ALA A 88 -12.63 3.12 -25.09
CA ALA A 88 -12.81 4.00 -26.24
C ALA A 88 -13.21 5.43 -25.83
N THR A 89 -13.92 5.59 -24.71
CA THR A 89 -14.44 6.89 -24.25
C THR A 89 -13.44 7.67 -23.41
N LEU A 90 -12.74 6.99 -22.49
CA LEU A 90 -11.85 7.63 -21.53
C LEU A 90 -10.43 7.72 -22.06
N PRO A 91 -9.90 8.94 -22.29
CA PRO A 91 -8.51 9.09 -22.70
C PRO A 91 -7.57 8.56 -21.62
N LYS A 92 -6.38 8.08 -22.02
CA LYS A 92 -5.37 7.49 -21.11
C LYS A 92 -5.85 6.22 -20.41
N THR A 93 -6.74 5.49 -21.08
CA THR A 93 -7.14 4.12 -20.71
C THR A 93 -6.50 3.14 -21.67
N ILE A 94 -5.89 2.09 -21.12
CA ILE A 94 -5.31 0.99 -21.88
C ILE A 94 -6.20 -0.22 -21.62
N TYR A 95 -6.60 -0.91 -22.68
CA TYR A 95 -7.35 -2.15 -22.60
C TYR A 95 -6.85 -3.10 -23.68
N GLU A 96 -6.14 -4.14 -23.25
CA GLU A 96 -5.55 -5.18 -24.10
C GLU A 96 -5.91 -6.53 -23.47
N PRO A 97 -7.14 -7.06 -23.71
CA PRO A 97 -7.67 -8.22 -22.99
C PRO A 97 -6.80 -9.48 -23.10
N GLU A 98 -6.05 -9.62 -24.20
CA GLU A 98 -5.09 -10.71 -24.41
C GLU A 98 -3.88 -10.64 -23.47
N GLN A 99 -3.52 -9.44 -22.98
CA GLN A 99 -2.44 -9.25 -22.01
C GLN A 99 -2.97 -9.13 -20.58
N PHE A 100 -4.04 -8.35 -20.39
CA PHE A 100 -4.67 -8.09 -19.10
C PHE A 100 -6.19 -8.00 -19.26
N PRO A 101 -6.99 -8.73 -18.47
CA PRO A 101 -8.44 -8.69 -18.57
C PRO A 101 -9.07 -7.38 -18.07
N GLU A 102 -8.35 -6.61 -17.25
CA GLU A 102 -8.78 -5.29 -16.77
C GLU A 102 -8.38 -4.12 -17.69
N ALA A 103 -9.16 -3.04 -17.66
CA ALA A 103 -8.72 -1.76 -18.19
C ALA A 103 -7.86 -1.01 -17.18
N ILE A 104 -6.76 -0.42 -17.66
CA ILE A 104 -5.82 0.39 -16.89
C ILE A 104 -6.06 1.87 -17.23
N HIS A 105 -6.63 2.63 -16.31
CA HIS A 105 -6.83 4.07 -16.49
C HIS A 105 -5.83 4.87 -15.64
N ARG A 106 -5.12 5.82 -16.28
CA ARG A 106 -4.08 6.64 -15.63
C ARG A 106 -4.54 8.09 -15.47
N MET A 107 -4.85 8.47 -14.23
CA MET A 107 -5.15 9.85 -13.85
C MET A 107 -3.85 10.57 -13.45
N GLN A 108 -3.65 11.79 -13.96
CA GLN A 108 -2.42 12.56 -13.71
C GLN A 108 -2.51 13.41 -12.44
N GLU A 109 -3.68 13.96 -12.13
CA GLU A 109 -3.89 14.85 -10.99
C GLU A 109 -5.23 14.53 -10.29
N PRO A 110 -5.22 13.90 -9.10
CA PRO A 110 -4.04 13.34 -8.43
C PRO A 110 -3.45 12.16 -9.23
N LYS A 111 -2.14 11.92 -9.07
CA LYS A 111 -1.46 10.79 -9.72
C LYS A 111 -2.00 9.46 -9.17
N VAL A 112 -2.82 8.79 -9.97
CA VAL A 112 -3.55 7.59 -9.58
C VAL A 112 -3.63 6.62 -10.76
N VAL A 113 -3.50 5.32 -10.48
CA VAL A 113 -3.77 4.25 -11.46
C VAL A 113 -5.01 3.49 -11.01
N PHE A 114 -5.97 3.36 -11.91
CA PHE A 114 -7.17 2.57 -11.74
C PHE A 114 -7.04 1.27 -12.56
N LEU A 115 -7.37 0.15 -11.94
CA LEU A 115 -7.61 -1.12 -12.60
C LEU A 115 -9.12 -1.38 -12.53
N ILE A 116 -9.78 -1.41 -13.68
CA ILE A 116 -11.24 -1.52 -13.83
C ILE A 116 -11.53 -2.90 -14.40
N PHE A 117 -12.29 -3.70 -13.67
CA PHE A 117 -12.62 -5.08 -14.03
C PHE A 117 -14.07 -5.15 -14.55
N SER A 118 -14.30 -5.95 -15.59
CA SER A 118 -15.63 -6.17 -16.15
C SER A 118 -16.57 -6.86 -15.15
N GLU A 119 -16.06 -7.89 -14.46
CA GLU A 119 -16.83 -8.68 -13.50
C GLU A 119 -17.31 -7.85 -12.30
N ARG A 120 -18.63 -7.70 -12.15
CA ARG A 120 -19.31 -6.98 -11.06
C ARG A 120 -18.86 -5.53 -10.90
N GLY A 121 -18.25 -4.95 -11.94
CA GLY A 121 -17.70 -3.61 -11.91
C GLY A 121 -16.72 -3.39 -10.77
N LYS A 122 -15.82 -4.33 -10.51
CA LYS A 122 -14.78 -4.15 -9.49
C LYS A 122 -13.79 -3.08 -9.93
N LEU A 123 -13.30 -2.30 -8.98
CA LEU A 123 -12.28 -1.27 -9.17
C LEU A 123 -11.17 -1.43 -8.15
N ARG A 124 -9.92 -1.34 -8.58
CA ARG A 124 -8.76 -1.12 -7.70
C ARG A 124 -8.09 0.19 -8.05
N MET A 125 -7.76 0.97 -7.04
CA MET A 125 -7.11 2.27 -7.19
C MET A 125 -5.81 2.28 -6.40
N TYR A 126 -4.73 2.70 -7.06
CA TYR A 126 -3.41 2.87 -6.48
C TYR A 126 -3.05 4.35 -6.51
N ARG A 127 -2.90 4.95 -5.34
CA ARG A 127 -2.38 6.32 -5.24
C ARG A 127 -0.93 6.27 -4.81
N GLY A 128 -0.03 6.43 -5.78
CA GLY A 128 1.37 6.73 -5.51
C GLY A 128 1.50 8.23 -5.20
N LYS A 129 1.70 8.60 -3.93
CA LYS A 129 2.04 9.99 -3.63
C LYS A 129 3.46 10.24 -4.14
N LYS A 130 3.61 11.13 -5.11
CA LYS A 130 4.91 11.77 -5.37
C LYS A 130 5.02 12.81 -4.26
N ASP A 131 5.91 12.60 -3.30
CA ASP A 131 6.34 13.70 -2.42
C ASP A 131 6.94 14.75 -3.37
N ARG A 132 6.18 15.81 -3.67
CA ARG A 132 6.80 17.04 -4.14
C ARG A 132 7.46 17.61 -2.90
N GLY A 133 8.75 17.35 -2.76
CA GLY A 133 9.56 18.00 -1.75
C GLY A 133 9.42 19.52 -1.91
N ARG A 134 9.02 20.17 -0.82
CA ARG A 134 9.59 21.39 -0.30
C ARG A 134 9.33 21.42 1.20
#